data_AF-A0A8J7CQ16-F1
#
_entry.id   AF-A0A8J7CQ16-F1
#
_cell.length_a   1.000
_cell.length_b   1.000
_cell.length_c   1.000
_cell.angle_alpha   90.00
_cell.angle_beta   90.00
_cell.angle_gamma   90.00
#
_symmetry.space_group_name_H-M   'P 1'
#
loop_
_entity.id
_entity.type
_entity.pdbx_description
1 polymer ?
#
loop_
_entity_poly.entity_id
_entity_poly.type
_entity_poly.pdbx_seq_one_letter_code
_entity_poly.pdbx_strand_id
1 'polypeptide(L)'
;MGLIYGLDVGTTSIGWAVVRSDAQGRPVELEGLGVRVFPEGRGKKNQPLNQERRAKRMTRRQVRRRRLRRRALAEALHEAGLLPAYGTPEWDRVMRVDEREGICPYAYRHRGLTEALEPYQLGRALYHLAKRRHFKGRDLEEDETGEDSVAGAAPEPGSKKKSRTPKAAAAAGGDDDEKAMKAQAEALHKRLQDENTTLGSLLHQQNVPYWKASSGRPAPRYNERLRGVRALREDVEAEFDRLWAAQSVHHPRLADEALRDSLREIIFFQRPVFWRLSTLGTCRLWPGEETCPKGTWLSAQKRMLEKLNDLALVGGNARPLDEEERAAILAVLQTRVSMTWAGVRNALAPLYAARGEKGAQKKLRFNLEDGGKKELQGNAVEQKLAAVFGDEWADHPHKQALRDALHARLWGADYERIPRERQTPHGDPIRQQRVVILPARERERRRAEAADSFVRDFGITHEQAAKIRELTLPSGWEPFSPRALEAFLPHLEQGVKFGALLSGPEWDAWRTETFPEPEKPTDDCSGRLPSPAHPDEQARLSKLRNPTVVRVQNELRKVVNNLIAAYGRPDTIRIEVTREVARSAKQRAEAQTRMEDNRKKRDQARK
;
A
#
# COMPACT_ATOMS: atom_id res chain seq x y z
N MET A 1 37.56 -25.29 -29.44
CA MET A 1 37.82 -24.48 -28.21
C MET A 1 36.68 -23.49 -28.10
N GLY A 2 36.11 -23.33 -26.91
CA GLY A 2 35.01 -22.40 -26.65
C GLY A 2 35.45 -21.17 -25.83
N LEU A 3 34.56 -20.20 -25.69
CA LEU A 3 34.73 -18.97 -24.94
C LEU A 3 33.67 -18.86 -23.83
N ILE A 4 34.15 -18.70 -22.60
CA ILE A 4 33.32 -18.51 -21.40
C ILE A 4 33.49 -17.08 -20.90
N TYR A 5 32.38 -16.36 -20.73
CA TYR A 5 32.36 -15.06 -20.06
C TYR A 5 31.85 -15.22 -18.62
N GLY A 6 32.70 -14.98 -17.64
CA GLY A 6 32.31 -14.85 -16.23
C GLY A 6 31.97 -13.40 -15.91
N LEU A 7 30.83 -13.14 -15.28
CA LEU A 7 30.35 -11.80 -14.92
C LEU A 7 29.91 -11.77 -13.46
N ASP A 8 30.57 -10.96 -12.63
CA ASP A 8 30.14 -10.65 -11.26
C ASP A 8 29.41 -9.29 -11.25
N VAL A 9 28.09 -9.32 -11.03
CA VAL A 9 27.22 -8.15 -11.20
C VAL A 9 26.86 -7.55 -9.84
N GLY A 10 27.59 -6.51 -9.46
CA GLY A 10 27.33 -5.69 -8.28
C GLY A 10 26.48 -4.45 -8.55
N THR A 11 26.17 -3.70 -7.49
CA THR A 11 25.42 -2.43 -7.59
C THR A 11 26.25 -1.25 -8.09
N THR A 12 27.58 -1.36 -8.05
CA THR A 12 28.56 -0.30 -8.39
C THR A 12 29.73 -0.80 -9.22
N SER A 13 29.81 -2.10 -9.46
CA SER A 13 30.90 -2.74 -10.18
C SER A 13 30.38 -3.93 -10.95
N ILE A 14 30.98 -4.18 -12.11
CA ILE A 14 30.82 -5.43 -12.85
C ILE A 14 32.20 -6.02 -13.06
N GLY A 15 32.52 -7.08 -12.33
CA GLY A 15 33.70 -7.90 -12.60
C GLY A 15 33.46 -8.74 -13.84
N TRP A 16 34.47 -8.91 -14.69
CA TRP A 16 34.39 -9.78 -15.85
C TRP A 16 35.67 -10.58 -16.04
N ALA A 17 35.53 -11.77 -16.59
CA ALA A 17 36.63 -12.63 -17.02
C ALA A 17 36.26 -13.33 -18.33
N VAL A 18 37.21 -13.46 -19.25
CA VAL A 18 37.11 -14.22 -20.49
C VAL A 18 38.04 -15.41 -20.38
N VAL A 19 37.48 -16.61 -20.50
CA VAL A 19 38.20 -17.87 -20.30
C VAL A 19 37.98 -18.75 -21.52
N ARG A 20 39.07 -19.23 -22.11
CA ARG A 20 39.03 -20.25 -23.17
C ARG A 20 38.75 -21.61 -22.57
N SER A 21 37.91 -22.40 -23.22
CA SER A 21 37.56 -23.76 -22.82
C SER A 21 37.92 -24.80 -23.87
N ASP A 22 38.18 -26.02 -23.40
CA ASP A 22 38.33 -27.19 -24.26
C ASP A 22 36.97 -27.65 -24.85
N ALA A 23 36.99 -28.72 -25.65
CA ALA A 23 35.78 -29.28 -26.25
C ALA A 23 34.78 -29.84 -25.22
N GLN A 24 35.23 -30.09 -23.99
CA GLN A 24 34.42 -30.56 -22.86
C GLN A 24 33.93 -29.40 -21.98
N GLY A 25 34.20 -28.15 -22.36
CA GLY A 25 33.78 -26.95 -21.62
C GLY A 25 34.61 -26.68 -20.36
N ARG A 26 35.75 -27.35 -20.19
CA ARG A 26 36.66 -27.11 -19.05
C ARG A 26 37.52 -25.88 -19.31
N PRO A 27 37.70 -24.99 -18.32
CA PRO A 27 38.63 -23.86 -18.41
C PRO A 27 40.05 -24.31 -18.75
N VAL A 28 40.67 -23.71 -19.77
CA VAL A 28 42.05 -23.99 -20.17
C VAL A 28 42.94 -22.78 -19.96
N GLU A 29 42.48 -21.59 -20.34
CA GLU A 29 43.29 -20.37 -20.36
C GLU A 29 42.44 -19.15 -20.01
N LEU A 30 43.00 -18.23 -19.23
CA LEU A 30 42.38 -16.94 -18.92
C LEU A 30 42.85 -15.90 -19.95
N GLU A 31 41.97 -15.51 -20.88
CA GLU A 31 42.31 -14.56 -21.94
C GLU A 31 42.31 -13.11 -21.45
N GLY A 32 41.44 -12.79 -20.49
CA GLY A 32 41.35 -11.44 -19.95
C GLY A 32 40.47 -11.35 -18.73
N LEU A 33 40.72 -10.35 -17.89
CA LEU A 33 39.89 -10.02 -16.74
C LEU A 33 39.87 -8.52 -16.50
N GLY A 34 38.83 -8.03 -15.84
CA GLY A 34 38.76 -6.65 -15.45
C GLY A 34 37.55 -6.34 -14.60
N VAL A 35 37.46 -5.09 -14.17
CA VAL A 35 36.32 -4.60 -13.39
C VAL A 35 35.86 -3.26 -13.96
N ARG A 36 34.59 -3.19 -14.32
CA ARG A 36 33.93 -1.94 -14.69
C ARG A 36 33.32 -1.32 -13.44
N VAL A 37 33.93 -0.26 -12.92
CA VAL A 37 33.38 0.53 -11.81
C VAL A 37 32.54 1.69 -12.34
N PHE A 38 31.38 1.93 -11.74
CA PHE A 38 30.49 3.04 -12.08
C PHE A 38 29.84 3.63 -10.82
N PRO A 39 29.50 4.94 -10.84
CA PRO A 39 29.00 5.62 -9.66
C PRO A 39 27.66 5.03 -9.20
N GLU A 40 27.51 4.86 -7.88
CA GLU A 40 26.26 4.40 -7.30
C GLU A 40 25.14 5.41 -7.54
N GLY A 41 23.92 4.92 -7.81
CA GLY A 41 22.72 5.76 -7.97
C GLY A 41 22.18 6.37 -6.66
N ARG A 42 23.04 6.58 -5.66
CA ARG A 42 22.66 6.95 -4.28
C ARG A 42 23.28 8.28 -3.84
N GLY A 43 22.56 9.01 -2.99
CA GLY A 43 23.01 10.26 -2.40
C GLY A 43 23.84 10.04 -1.12
N LYS A 44 24.29 11.14 -0.49
CA LYS A 44 25.17 11.17 0.69
C LYS A 44 24.68 10.36 1.91
N LYS A 45 23.40 10.00 1.98
CA LYS A 45 22.78 9.20 3.05
C LYS A 45 22.42 7.77 2.61
N ASN A 46 23.06 7.26 1.57
CA ASN A 46 22.79 5.93 1.02
C ASN A 46 21.33 5.72 0.53
N GLN A 47 20.61 6.80 0.24
CA GLN A 47 19.25 6.79 -0.33
C GLN A 47 19.32 6.92 -1.85
N PRO A 48 18.44 6.25 -2.62
CA PRO A 48 18.34 6.46 -4.05
C PRO A 48 18.16 7.95 -4.42
N LEU A 49 18.92 8.45 -5.40
CA LEU A 49 18.86 9.88 -5.82
C LEU A 49 17.44 10.32 -6.26
N ASN A 50 16.66 9.38 -6.81
CA ASN A 50 15.27 9.64 -7.21
C ASN A 50 14.34 9.89 -6.00
N GLN A 51 14.66 9.37 -4.81
CA GLN A 51 13.91 9.57 -3.57
C GLN A 51 14.10 11.00 -3.06
N GLU A 52 15.35 11.51 -3.03
CA GLU A 52 15.62 12.89 -2.65
C GLU A 52 14.94 13.89 -3.59
N ARG A 53 15.06 13.67 -4.91
CA ARG A 53 14.37 14.48 -5.93
C ARG A 53 12.85 14.48 -5.70
N ARG A 54 12.28 13.33 -5.38
CA ARG A 54 10.84 13.17 -5.08
C ARG A 54 10.46 13.95 -3.82
N ALA A 55 11.24 13.85 -2.75
CA ALA A 55 11.00 14.56 -1.50
C ALA A 55 11.04 16.08 -1.68
N LYS A 56 12.10 16.62 -2.31
CA LYS A 56 12.22 18.06 -2.61
C LYS A 56 11.08 18.56 -3.50
N ARG A 57 10.67 17.77 -4.49
CA ARG A 57 9.50 18.10 -5.34
C ARG A 57 8.21 18.15 -4.52
N MET A 58 8.01 17.22 -3.58
CA MET A 58 6.86 17.24 -2.67
C MET A 58 6.87 18.48 -1.78
N THR A 59 8.00 18.84 -1.19
CA THR A 59 8.15 20.07 -0.38
C THR A 59 7.80 21.31 -1.21
N ARG A 60 8.33 21.46 -2.42
CA ARG A 60 7.99 22.59 -3.31
C ARG A 60 6.49 22.67 -3.61
N ARG A 61 5.86 21.52 -3.89
CA ARG A 61 4.40 21.46 -4.10
C ARG A 61 3.63 21.88 -2.85
N GLN A 62 4.04 21.44 -1.66
CA GLN A 62 3.41 21.83 -0.40
C GLN A 62 3.54 23.33 -0.14
N VAL A 63 4.72 23.91 -0.32
CA VAL A 63 4.98 25.35 -0.18
C VAL A 63 4.11 26.14 -1.15
N ARG A 64 4.13 25.77 -2.44
CA ARG A 64 3.31 26.42 -3.48
C ARG A 64 1.82 26.36 -3.15
N ARG A 65 1.30 25.18 -2.79
CA ARG A 65 -0.12 24.99 -2.44
C ARG A 65 -0.52 25.77 -1.19
N ARG A 66 0.35 25.82 -0.17
CA ARG A 66 0.12 26.63 1.03
C ARG A 66 0.05 28.12 0.69
N ARG A 67 0.94 28.61 -0.17
CA ARG A 67 0.95 30.00 -0.64
C ARG A 67 -0.33 30.33 -1.43
N LEU A 68 -0.68 29.51 -2.41
CA LEU A 68 -1.88 29.70 -3.23
C LEU A 68 -3.16 29.70 -2.38
N ARG A 69 -3.31 28.73 -1.47
CA ARG A 69 -4.46 28.69 -0.55
C ARG A 69 -4.55 29.95 0.30
N ARG A 70 -3.43 30.38 0.89
CA ARG A 70 -3.40 31.59 1.73
C ARG A 70 -3.72 32.85 0.93
N ARG A 71 -3.34 32.91 -0.34
CA ARG A 71 -3.68 34.02 -1.22
C ARG A 71 -5.18 34.01 -1.54
N ALA A 72 -5.70 32.89 -2.01
CA ALA A 72 -7.13 32.74 -2.29
C ALA A 72 -8.00 33.05 -1.07
N LEU A 73 -7.58 32.60 0.12
CA LEU A 73 -8.31 32.93 1.36
C LEU A 73 -8.22 34.42 1.72
N ALA A 74 -7.07 35.06 1.49
CA ALA A 74 -6.94 36.50 1.74
C ALA A 74 -7.83 37.32 0.80
N GLU A 75 -7.88 36.93 -0.49
CA GLU A 75 -8.74 37.55 -1.50
C GLU A 75 -10.22 37.36 -1.15
N ALA A 76 -10.66 36.13 -0.84
CA ALA A 76 -12.04 35.85 -0.45
C ALA A 76 -12.48 36.56 0.85
N LEU A 77 -11.60 36.63 1.86
CA LEU A 77 -11.88 37.38 3.09
C LEU A 77 -11.90 38.90 2.84
N HIS A 78 -11.12 39.39 1.89
CA HIS A 78 -11.13 40.80 1.52
C HIS A 78 -12.42 41.19 0.80
N GLU A 79 -12.87 40.40 -0.16
CA GLU A 79 -14.16 40.58 -0.84
C GLU A 79 -15.34 40.56 0.14
N ALA A 80 -15.25 39.75 1.19
CA ALA A 80 -16.23 39.70 2.28
C ALA A 80 -16.11 40.86 3.30
N GLY A 81 -15.13 41.75 3.18
CA GLY A 81 -14.87 42.85 4.13
C GLY A 81 -14.29 42.39 5.48
N LEU A 82 -13.83 41.14 5.57
CA LEU A 82 -13.27 40.54 6.78
C LEU A 82 -11.75 40.70 6.87
N LEU A 83 -11.07 41.11 5.81
CA LEU A 83 -9.65 41.47 5.82
C LEU A 83 -9.37 42.64 4.86
N PRO A 84 -8.31 43.42 5.09
CA PRO A 84 -7.80 44.37 4.11
C PRO A 84 -7.22 43.65 2.88
N ALA A 85 -7.03 44.38 1.79
CA ALA A 85 -6.45 43.83 0.56
C ALA A 85 -5.04 43.27 0.82
N TYR A 86 -4.75 42.08 0.28
CA TYR A 86 -3.48 41.38 0.50
C TYR A 86 -2.28 42.19 0.02
N GLY A 87 -1.30 42.41 0.90
CA GLY A 87 -0.04 43.10 0.58
C GLY A 87 -0.09 44.62 0.73
N THR A 88 -1.16 45.17 1.29
CA THR A 88 -1.26 46.60 1.66
C THR A 88 -0.60 46.89 3.01
N PRO A 89 -0.26 48.15 3.33
CA PRO A 89 0.21 48.53 4.66
C PRO A 89 -0.80 48.21 5.78
N GLU A 90 -2.10 48.31 5.47
CA GLU A 90 -3.17 47.93 6.39
C GLU A 90 -3.19 46.43 6.67
N TRP A 91 -2.95 45.61 5.63
CA TRP A 91 -2.73 44.17 5.81
C TRP A 91 -1.60 43.90 6.79
N ASP A 92 -0.45 44.55 6.65
CA ASP A 92 0.67 44.35 7.57
C ASP A 92 0.34 44.77 9.01
N ARG A 93 -0.46 45.83 9.19
CA ARG A 93 -0.96 46.27 10.50
C ARG A 93 -1.89 45.22 11.14
N VAL A 94 -2.91 44.77 10.42
CA VAL A 94 -3.84 43.70 10.88
C VAL A 94 -3.09 42.39 11.11
N MET A 95 -2.01 42.18 10.35
CA MET A 95 -1.22 40.96 10.40
C MET A 95 -0.08 41.00 11.41
N ARG A 96 0.05 42.10 12.17
CA ARG A 96 0.94 42.22 13.33
C ARG A 96 0.52 41.22 14.43
N VAL A 97 1.47 40.91 15.32
CA VAL A 97 1.23 40.10 16.50
C VAL A 97 1.83 40.83 17.70
N ASP A 98 1.02 41.03 18.72
CA ASP A 98 1.44 41.50 20.03
C ASP A 98 0.69 40.71 21.10
N GLU A 99 1.39 39.80 21.78
CA GLU A 99 0.77 38.95 22.80
C GLU A 99 0.44 39.70 24.08
N ARG A 100 1.12 40.81 24.37
CA ARG A 100 0.89 41.63 25.57
C ARG A 100 -0.40 42.44 25.43
N GLU A 101 -0.68 42.91 24.22
CA GLU A 101 -1.91 43.62 23.87
C GLU A 101 -3.06 42.68 23.45
N GLY A 102 -2.87 41.35 23.54
CA GLY A 102 -3.87 40.37 23.10
C GLY A 102 -4.09 40.31 21.58
N ILE A 103 -3.23 40.94 20.78
CA ILE A 103 -3.21 40.95 19.31
C ILE A 103 -2.57 39.65 18.82
N CYS A 104 -3.31 38.55 18.91
CA CYS A 104 -2.84 37.24 18.50
C CYS A 104 -3.99 36.40 17.93
N PRO A 105 -3.79 35.64 16.84
CA PRO A 105 -4.84 34.79 16.30
C PRO A 105 -5.37 33.72 17.26
N TYR A 106 -4.59 33.24 18.24
CA TYR A 106 -5.13 32.33 19.26
C TYR A 106 -6.12 33.05 20.19
N ALA A 107 -5.82 34.29 20.58
CA ALA A 107 -6.72 35.10 21.40
C ALA A 107 -8.02 35.42 20.66
N TYR A 108 -7.94 35.81 19.37
CA TYR A 108 -9.15 36.04 18.57
C TYR A 108 -9.98 34.77 18.38
N ARG A 109 -9.34 33.61 18.17
CA ARG A 109 -10.04 32.31 18.07
C ARG A 109 -10.69 31.88 19.39
N HIS A 110 -10.15 32.30 20.53
CA HIS A 110 -10.75 32.05 21.84
C HIS A 110 -11.94 32.98 22.09
N ARG A 111 -11.71 34.30 21.99
CA ARG A 111 -12.70 35.34 22.26
C ARG A 111 -13.89 35.27 21.29
N GLY A 112 -13.65 34.96 20.02
CA GLY A 112 -14.72 34.85 19.02
C GLY A 112 -15.71 33.69 19.23
N LEU A 113 -15.52 32.87 20.27
CA LEU A 113 -16.53 31.88 20.67
C LEU A 113 -17.59 32.47 21.61
N THR A 114 -17.32 33.60 22.25
CA THR A 114 -18.17 34.18 23.30
C THR A 114 -18.44 35.68 23.12
N GLU A 115 -17.56 36.38 22.42
CA GLU A 115 -17.62 37.83 22.20
C GLU A 115 -17.76 38.15 20.71
N ALA A 116 -18.45 39.24 20.37
CA ALA A 116 -18.43 39.80 19.03
C ALA A 116 -17.01 40.31 18.68
N LEU A 117 -16.43 39.81 17.59
CA LEU A 117 -15.13 40.29 17.11
C LEU A 117 -15.31 41.43 16.12
N GLU A 118 -14.28 42.28 16.00
CA GLU A 118 -14.23 43.21 14.87
C GLU A 118 -14.02 42.43 13.55
N PRO A 119 -14.51 42.92 12.40
CA PRO A 119 -14.43 42.21 11.11
C PRO A 119 -13.03 41.68 10.78
N TYR A 120 -12.00 42.52 10.99
CA TYR A 120 -10.60 42.14 10.75
C TYR A 120 -10.03 41.18 11.79
N GLN A 121 -10.53 41.19 13.03
CA GLN A 121 -10.15 40.21 14.05
C GLN A 121 -10.71 38.83 13.69
N LEU A 122 -11.97 38.79 13.25
CA LEU A 122 -12.62 37.58 12.76
C LEU A 122 -11.91 37.02 11.52
N GLY A 123 -11.68 37.85 10.49
CA GLY A 123 -10.96 37.42 9.30
C GLY A 123 -9.54 36.94 9.61
N ARG A 124 -8.86 37.56 10.58
CA ARG A 124 -7.54 37.13 11.07
C ARG A 124 -7.59 35.77 11.79
N ALA A 125 -8.65 35.49 12.56
CA ALA A 125 -8.89 34.19 13.19
C ALA A 125 -9.09 33.09 12.13
N LEU A 126 -9.98 33.32 11.15
CA LEU A 126 -10.25 32.39 10.05
C LEU A 126 -9.02 32.15 9.16
N TYR A 127 -8.30 33.22 8.82
CA TYR A 127 -7.05 33.15 8.04
C TYR A 127 -6.00 32.27 8.71
N HIS A 128 -5.94 32.29 10.05
CA HIS A 128 -5.01 31.49 10.80
C HIS A 128 -5.27 29.98 10.69
N LEU A 129 -6.53 29.55 10.59
CA LEU A 129 -6.91 28.14 10.42
C LEU A 129 -6.26 27.55 9.15
N ALA A 130 -6.21 28.29 8.05
CA ALA A 130 -5.54 27.84 6.81
C ALA A 130 -4.02 27.77 6.89
N LYS A 131 -3.40 28.55 7.79
CA LYS A 131 -1.95 28.55 8.04
C LYS A 131 -1.54 27.24 8.74
N ARG A 132 -2.36 26.75 9.68
CA ARG A 132 -2.13 25.51 10.45
C ARG A 132 -3.37 24.60 10.46
N ARG A 133 -3.78 24.10 9.30
CA ARG A 133 -4.95 23.19 9.16
C ARG A 133 -4.72 21.72 9.57
N HIS A 134 -3.64 21.45 10.31
CA HIS A 134 -3.32 20.17 10.93
C HIS A 134 -3.36 18.91 10.03
N PHE A 135 -3.22 17.71 10.61
CA PHE A 135 -3.15 16.45 9.87
C PHE A 135 -4.55 15.88 9.64
N LYS A 136 -4.83 15.41 8.43
CA LYS A 136 -6.02 14.61 8.13
C LYS A 136 -5.54 13.18 7.88
N GLY A 137 -6.18 12.22 8.55
CA GLY A 137 -5.90 10.79 8.40
C GLY A 137 -6.03 10.32 6.95
N ARG A 138 -5.59 9.09 6.69
CA ARG A 138 -5.96 8.41 5.44
C ARG A 138 -7.38 7.89 5.63
N ASP A 139 -8.23 8.12 4.63
CA ASP A 139 -9.63 7.76 4.72
C ASP A 139 -9.86 6.24 4.54
N LEU A 140 -8.86 5.47 4.09
CA LEU A 140 -8.89 4.02 4.02
C LEU A 140 -7.83 3.46 4.95
N GLU A 141 -8.25 2.58 5.87
CA GLU A 141 -7.32 1.68 6.54
C GLU A 141 -6.89 0.64 5.51
N GLU A 142 -5.58 0.43 5.36
CA GLU A 142 -5.11 -0.73 4.64
C GLU A 142 -5.45 -1.93 5.52
N ASP A 143 -6.25 -2.86 5.03
CA ASP A 143 -6.34 -4.19 5.62
C ASP A 143 -4.90 -4.72 5.67
N GLU A 144 -4.27 -4.61 6.84
CA GLU A 144 -2.94 -5.13 7.12
C GLU A 144 -2.92 -6.67 7.13
N THR A 145 -3.90 -7.33 6.50
CA THR A 145 -3.85 -8.75 6.13
C THR A 145 -2.88 -8.96 4.96
N GLY A 146 -1.63 -8.56 5.18
CA GLY A 146 -0.52 -9.18 4.50
C GLY A 146 -0.62 -10.69 4.69
N GLU A 147 -0.28 -11.42 3.63
CA GLU A 147 -0.06 -12.86 3.68
C GLU A 147 0.77 -13.19 4.93
N ASP A 148 0.17 -13.91 5.88
CA ASP A 148 0.66 -14.35 7.19
C ASP A 148 0.20 -13.62 8.47
N SER A 149 -0.83 -12.77 8.47
CA SER A 149 -1.51 -12.44 9.74
C SER A 149 -3.02 -12.26 9.62
N VAL A 150 -3.78 -13.30 9.98
CA VAL A 150 -5.18 -13.18 10.39
C VAL A 150 -5.24 -13.54 11.87
N ALA A 151 -5.10 -12.53 12.73
CA ALA A 151 -5.30 -12.70 14.16
C ALA A 151 -6.80 -12.59 14.46
N GLY A 152 -7.48 -13.73 14.54
CA GLY A 152 -8.78 -13.85 15.19
C GLY A 152 -8.61 -14.58 16.53
N ALA A 153 -8.57 -13.85 17.64
CA ALA A 153 -8.81 -14.40 18.97
C ALA A 153 -9.34 -13.30 19.90
N ALA A 154 -10.49 -13.56 20.53
CA ALA A 154 -11.11 -12.77 21.58
C ALA A 154 -10.21 -12.67 22.84
N PRO A 155 -10.45 -11.71 23.76
CA PRO A 155 -9.47 -11.30 24.77
C PRO A 155 -9.52 -12.17 26.03
N GLU A 156 -8.36 -12.49 26.61
CA GLU A 156 -8.25 -12.83 28.03
C GLU A 156 -7.51 -11.73 28.81
N PRO A 157 -7.92 -11.44 30.06
CA PRO A 157 -7.49 -10.27 30.80
C PRO A 157 -6.20 -10.54 31.60
N GLY A 158 -5.33 -9.53 31.65
CA GLY A 158 -4.36 -9.39 32.73
C GLY A 158 -2.90 -9.64 32.36
N SER A 159 -2.19 -8.58 31.96
CA SER A 159 -0.77 -8.43 32.35
C SER A 159 -0.36 -6.96 32.35
N LYS A 160 0.05 -6.47 33.53
CA LYS A 160 0.51 -5.11 33.80
C LYS A 160 1.82 -4.83 33.04
N LYS A 161 1.83 -3.92 32.07
CA LYS A 161 3.07 -3.41 31.43
C LYS A 161 3.58 -2.17 32.20
N LYS A 162 4.77 -2.30 32.79
CA LYS A 162 5.56 -1.18 33.34
C LYS A 162 6.06 -0.29 32.21
N SER A 163 5.78 1.01 32.31
CA SER A 163 6.22 2.06 31.39
C SER A 163 7.72 2.31 31.48
N ARG A 164 8.44 2.23 30.35
CA ARG A 164 9.77 2.83 30.18
C ARG A 164 9.70 3.87 29.07
N THR A 165 9.98 5.12 29.43
CA THR A 165 10.06 6.29 28.56
C THR A 165 11.14 6.11 27.48
N PRO A 166 10.88 6.40 26.18
CA PRO A 166 11.93 6.44 25.18
C PRO A 166 12.58 7.83 25.13
N LYS A 167 13.90 7.84 25.33
CA LYS A 167 14.80 8.98 25.14
C LYS A 167 14.93 9.28 23.64
N ALA A 168 14.99 10.57 23.29
CA ALA A 168 15.01 11.08 21.93
C ALA A 168 16.26 10.64 21.12
N ALA A 169 16.04 10.08 19.93
CA ALA A 169 17.04 9.98 18.87
C ALA A 169 16.42 10.41 17.54
N ALA A 170 17.01 11.44 16.94
CA ALA A 170 16.54 12.07 15.73
C ALA A 170 17.00 11.33 14.46
N ALA A 171 16.13 11.37 13.45
CA ALA A 171 16.42 11.22 12.02
C ALA A 171 16.49 9.80 11.41
N ALA A 172 15.37 9.08 11.48
CA ALA A 172 14.83 8.29 10.38
C ALA A 172 13.33 8.12 10.65
N GLY A 173 12.47 8.80 9.88
CA GLY A 173 11.02 8.68 10.06
C GLY A 173 10.56 7.30 9.61
N GLY A 174 10.49 6.36 10.54
CA GLY A 174 9.87 5.05 10.38
C GLY A 174 8.38 5.08 10.72
N ASP A 175 7.69 3.97 10.50
CA ASP A 175 6.26 3.82 10.79
C ASP A 175 5.91 4.07 12.27
N ASP A 176 6.85 3.79 13.18
CA ASP A 176 6.71 4.04 14.62
C ASP A 176 6.58 5.53 14.97
N ASP A 177 7.31 6.39 14.24
CA ASP A 177 7.19 7.84 14.41
C ASP A 177 5.78 8.28 13.99
N GLU A 178 5.27 7.82 12.84
CA GLU A 178 3.92 8.15 12.32
C GLU A 178 2.82 7.69 13.28
N LYS A 179 2.90 6.47 13.80
CA LYS A 179 1.98 5.94 14.84
C LYS A 179 1.98 6.80 16.10
N ALA A 180 3.16 7.17 16.61
CA ALA A 180 3.26 8.06 17.76
C ALA A 180 2.69 9.46 17.47
N MET A 181 2.86 9.98 16.23
CA MET A 181 2.26 11.25 15.81
C MET A 181 0.72 11.18 15.81
N LYS A 182 0.14 10.07 15.34
CA LYS A 182 -1.30 9.82 15.27
C LYS A 182 -1.90 9.69 16.67
N ALA A 183 -1.30 8.88 17.54
CA ALA A 183 -1.74 8.70 18.93
C ALA A 183 -1.73 10.01 19.72
N GLN A 184 -0.72 10.87 19.53
CA GLN A 184 -0.70 12.20 20.14
C GLN A 184 -1.85 13.10 19.66
N ALA A 185 -2.23 12.99 18.38
CA ALA A 185 -3.34 13.76 17.83
C ALA A 185 -4.70 13.25 18.31
N GLU A 186 -4.89 11.94 18.40
CA GLU A 186 -6.10 11.31 18.93
C GLU A 186 -6.29 11.61 20.43
N ALA A 187 -5.21 11.57 21.22
CA ALA A 187 -5.26 11.95 22.62
C ALA A 187 -5.65 13.43 22.81
N LEU A 188 -5.15 14.31 21.94
CA LEU A 188 -5.55 15.72 21.95
C LEU A 188 -7.01 15.89 21.53
N HIS A 189 -7.45 15.21 20.47
CA HIS A 189 -8.83 15.23 20.00
C HIS A 189 -9.80 14.83 21.11
N LYS A 190 -9.53 13.71 21.80
CA LYS A 190 -10.32 13.26 22.95
C LYS A 190 -10.35 14.31 24.05
N ARG A 191 -9.21 14.90 24.40
CA ARG A 191 -9.15 15.97 25.40
C ARG A 191 -10.01 17.18 25.02
N LEU A 192 -9.99 17.60 23.75
CA LEU A 192 -10.80 18.73 23.28
C LEU A 192 -12.30 18.43 23.41
N GLN A 193 -12.71 17.19 23.17
CA GLN A 193 -14.09 16.74 23.37
C GLN A 193 -14.46 16.71 24.87
N ASP A 194 -13.62 16.09 25.70
CA ASP A 194 -13.86 15.95 27.14
C ASP A 194 -13.95 17.33 27.84
N GLU A 195 -13.09 18.27 27.45
CA GLU A 195 -13.08 19.65 27.98
C GLU A 195 -14.09 20.58 27.25
N ASN A 196 -14.83 20.08 26.25
CA ASN A 196 -15.71 20.84 25.35
C ASN A 196 -15.09 22.16 24.82
N THR A 197 -13.78 22.15 24.59
CA THR A 197 -12.99 23.32 24.18
C THR A 197 -12.56 23.22 22.72
N THR A 198 -12.00 24.30 22.18
CA THR A 198 -11.44 24.31 20.82
C THR A 198 -9.93 24.34 20.87
N LEU A 199 -9.28 23.95 19.77
CA LEU A 199 -7.83 24.00 19.67
C LEU A 199 -7.29 25.43 19.87
N GLY A 200 -7.97 26.43 19.31
CA GLY A 200 -7.63 27.84 19.50
C GLY A 200 -7.70 28.28 20.96
N SER A 201 -8.79 27.94 21.65
CA SER A 201 -8.99 28.22 23.08
C SER A 201 -7.93 27.54 23.95
N LEU A 202 -7.68 26.25 23.72
CA LEU A 202 -6.67 25.50 24.47
C LEU A 202 -5.28 26.11 24.29
N LEU A 203 -4.89 26.45 23.06
CA LEU A 203 -3.60 27.07 22.76
C LEU A 203 -3.46 28.46 23.38
N HIS A 204 -4.55 29.22 23.45
CA HIS A 204 -4.58 30.52 24.11
C HIS A 204 -4.43 30.36 25.64
N GLN A 205 -5.23 29.49 26.26
CA GLN A 205 -5.19 29.24 27.71
C GLN A 205 -3.83 28.70 28.19
N GLN A 206 -3.16 27.90 27.34
CA GLN A 206 -1.81 27.39 27.61
C GLN A 206 -0.71 28.45 27.35
N ASN A 207 -1.08 29.69 26.99
CA ASN A 207 -0.16 30.77 26.63
C ASN A 207 0.89 30.33 25.60
N VAL A 208 0.46 29.56 24.59
CA VAL A 208 1.37 29.07 23.56
C VAL A 208 1.78 30.24 22.65
N PRO A 209 3.07 30.57 22.56
CA PRO A 209 3.52 31.72 21.79
C PRO A 209 3.23 31.51 20.29
N TYR A 210 2.61 32.50 19.68
CA TYR A 210 2.34 32.57 18.25
C TYR A 210 3.60 32.91 17.45
N TRP A 211 4.50 33.72 18.03
CA TRP A 211 5.78 34.12 17.45
C TRP A 211 6.91 34.19 18.49
N LYS A 212 8.17 34.26 18.06
CA LYS A 212 9.34 34.36 18.95
C LYS A 212 9.33 35.69 19.71
N ALA A 213 9.12 35.71 21.03
CA ALA A 213 9.41 36.90 21.81
C ALA A 213 10.89 37.31 21.66
N SER A 214 11.14 38.59 21.41
CA SER A 214 12.45 39.27 21.39
C SER A 214 13.13 39.36 22.76
N SER A 215 12.73 38.54 23.73
CA SER A 215 13.22 38.56 25.11
C SER A 215 14.31 37.51 25.34
N GLY A 216 15.56 37.83 25.01
CA GLY A 216 16.82 37.41 25.68
C GLY A 216 17.12 35.94 26.04
N ARG A 217 16.21 34.98 25.90
CA ARG A 217 16.48 33.55 26.07
C ARG A 217 16.92 32.98 24.71
N PRO A 218 17.94 32.11 24.67
CA PRO A 218 18.39 31.51 23.44
C PRO A 218 17.23 30.73 22.82
N ALA A 219 16.82 31.16 21.63
CA ALA A 219 15.70 30.59 20.95
C ALA A 219 15.98 29.12 20.58
N PRO A 220 14.96 28.24 20.63
CA PRO A 220 14.77 27.26 19.58
C PRO A 220 15.10 27.88 18.21
N ARG A 221 16.11 27.35 17.51
CA ARG A 221 16.55 27.90 16.21
C ARG A 221 15.35 27.98 15.25
N TYR A 222 15.43 28.82 14.21
CA TYR A 222 14.44 29.04 13.14
C TYR A 222 13.85 27.75 12.47
N ASN A 223 14.30 26.55 12.87
CA ASN A 223 13.86 25.22 12.46
C ASN A 223 13.22 24.35 13.57
N GLU A 224 13.10 24.84 14.79
CA GLU A 224 12.28 24.18 15.80
C GLU A 224 10.83 24.55 15.52
N ARG A 225 10.16 23.64 14.79
CA ARG A 225 8.69 23.53 14.78
C ARG A 225 8.22 23.78 16.23
N LEU A 226 7.06 24.41 16.46
CA LEU A 226 6.33 24.19 17.71
C LEU A 226 6.02 22.68 17.77
N ARG A 227 7.00 21.87 18.19
CA ARG A 227 6.90 20.43 18.40
C ARG A 227 6.22 20.32 19.76
N GLY A 228 4.91 20.17 19.77
CA GLY A 228 4.16 19.98 21.00
C GLY A 228 2.69 19.69 20.74
N VAL A 229 2.05 20.47 19.87
CA VAL A 229 0.61 20.33 19.62
C VAL A 229 0.34 19.75 18.25
N ARG A 230 -0.03 18.47 18.24
CA ARG A 230 -0.51 17.74 17.07
C ARG A 230 -2.02 17.62 17.23
N ALA A 231 -2.78 18.37 16.45
CA ALA A 231 -4.22 18.19 16.36
C ALA A 231 -4.61 17.43 15.08
N LEU A 232 -5.82 16.92 15.05
CA LEU A 232 -6.47 16.44 13.84
C LEU A 232 -7.03 17.63 13.05
N ARG A 233 -7.24 17.44 11.76
CA ARG A 233 -7.90 18.46 10.93
C ARG A 233 -9.35 18.65 11.34
N GLU A 234 -9.99 17.57 11.77
CA GLU A 234 -11.35 17.58 12.29
C GLU A 234 -11.52 18.56 13.45
N ASP A 235 -10.57 18.63 14.38
CA ASP A 235 -10.58 19.63 15.48
C ASP A 235 -10.62 21.06 14.96
N VAL A 236 -9.92 21.32 13.85
CA VAL A 236 -9.84 22.65 13.23
C VAL A 236 -11.09 22.96 12.41
N GLU A 237 -11.69 21.94 11.79
CA GLU A 237 -12.98 22.05 11.09
C GLU A 237 -14.10 22.34 12.11
N ALA A 238 -14.17 21.57 13.21
CA ALA A 238 -15.12 21.81 14.28
C ALA A 238 -14.96 23.20 14.92
N GLU A 239 -13.73 23.66 15.11
CA GLU A 239 -13.47 25.03 15.57
C GLU A 239 -13.90 26.10 14.57
N PHE A 240 -13.70 25.87 13.26
CA PHE A 240 -14.21 26.77 12.22
C PHE A 240 -15.74 26.88 12.32
N ASP A 241 -16.44 25.74 12.44
CA ASP A 241 -17.89 25.71 12.51
C ASP A 241 -18.40 26.40 13.79
N ARG A 242 -17.76 26.19 14.94
CA ARG A 242 -18.10 26.89 16.20
C ARG A 242 -17.87 28.40 16.13
N LEU A 243 -16.75 28.84 15.55
CA LEU A 243 -16.46 30.26 15.35
C LEU A 243 -17.48 30.89 14.40
N TRP A 244 -17.82 30.20 13.31
CA TRP A 244 -18.81 30.70 12.36
C TRP A 244 -20.18 30.88 13.02
N ALA A 245 -20.64 29.87 13.76
CA ALA A 245 -21.93 29.89 14.44
C ALA A 245 -22.01 30.99 15.52
N ALA A 246 -20.94 31.20 16.30
CA ALA A 246 -20.91 32.25 17.31
C ALA A 246 -20.91 33.65 16.69
N GLN A 247 -20.25 33.83 15.54
CA GLN A 247 -20.05 35.15 14.93
C GLN A 247 -21.13 35.52 13.91
N SER A 248 -21.91 34.56 13.38
CA SER A 248 -22.97 34.82 12.41
C SER A 248 -24.07 35.73 12.95
N VAL A 249 -24.31 35.68 14.28
CA VAL A 249 -25.28 36.56 14.96
C VAL A 249 -24.82 38.02 14.97
N HIS A 250 -23.51 38.27 14.92
CA HIS A 250 -22.91 39.60 15.02
C HIS A 250 -22.54 40.22 13.68
N HIS A 251 -22.40 39.39 12.63
CA HIS A 251 -21.97 39.84 11.31
C HIS A 251 -22.96 39.41 10.23
N PRO A 252 -23.75 40.33 9.65
CA PRO A 252 -24.73 39.99 8.60
C PRO A 252 -24.13 39.27 7.39
N ARG A 253 -22.86 39.53 7.07
CA ARG A 253 -22.14 38.85 5.97
C ARG A 253 -21.92 37.36 6.19
N LEU A 254 -21.97 36.88 7.43
CA LEU A 254 -21.81 35.46 7.76
C LEU A 254 -23.12 34.66 7.62
N ALA A 255 -24.24 35.32 7.33
CA ALA A 255 -25.50 34.65 6.98
C ALA A 255 -25.46 34.00 5.57
N ASP A 256 -24.45 34.33 4.76
CA ASP A 256 -24.24 33.72 3.45
C ASP A 256 -23.55 32.35 3.58
N GLU A 257 -24.34 31.28 3.46
CA GLU A 257 -23.84 29.90 3.45
C GLU A 257 -22.90 29.62 2.27
N ALA A 258 -23.06 30.29 1.11
CA ALA A 258 -22.15 30.11 -0.02
C ALA A 258 -20.75 30.66 0.29
N LEU A 259 -20.68 31.78 1.01
CA LEU A 259 -19.42 32.32 1.53
C LEU A 259 -18.79 31.35 2.54
N ARG A 260 -19.58 30.82 3.48
CA ARG A 260 -19.11 29.82 4.46
C ARG A 260 -18.47 28.61 3.76
N ASP A 261 -19.18 28.03 2.80
CA ASP A 261 -18.74 26.84 2.08
C ASP A 261 -17.49 27.12 1.24
N SER A 262 -17.44 28.27 0.57
CA SER A 262 -16.26 28.72 -0.17
C SER A 262 -15.03 28.85 0.74
N LEU A 263 -15.16 29.53 1.88
CA LEU A 263 -14.06 29.69 2.84
C LEU A 263 -13.64 28.35 3.43
N ARG A 264 -14.60 27.49 3.82
CA ARG A 264 -14.36 26.15 4.35
C ARG A 264 -13.58 25.30 3.33
N GLU A 265 -14.00 25.30 2.07
CA GLU A 265 -13.34 24.58 0.98
C GLU A 265 -11.92 25.11 0.77
N ILE A 266 -11.73 26.44 0.68
CA ILE A 266 -10.39 27.03 0.55
C ILE A 266 -9.49 26.58 1.71
N ILE A 267 -9.95 26.64 2.96
CA ILE A 267 -9.17 26.29 4.15
C ILE A 267 -8.82 24.80 4.15
N PHE A 268 -9.79 23.91 3.98
CA PHE A 268 -9.68 22.49 4.30
C PHE A 268 -9.44 21.58 3.09
N PHE A 269 -9.67 22.05 1.86
CA PHE A 269 -9.51 21.25 0.65
C PHE A 269 -8.16 20.55 0.57
N GLN A 270 -8.22 19.25 0.31
CA GLN A 270 -7.07 18.40 0.03
C GLN A 270 -7.31 17.66 -1.26
N ARG A 271 -6.35 17.76 -2.18
CA ARG A 271 -6.36 16.95 -3.40
C ARG A 271 -6.38 15.47 -3.02
N PRO A 272 -7.22 14.67 -3.69
CA PRO A 272 -7.39 13.28 -3.32
C PRO A 272 -6.10 12.49 -3.59
N VAL A 273 -5.95 11.41 -2.84
CA VAL A 273 -4.85 10.47 -3.04
C VAL A 273 -5.17 9.64 -4.26
N PHE A 274 -4.16 9.42 -5.10
CA PHE A 274 -4.32 8.62 -6.30
C PHE A 274 -3.08 7.77 -6.55
N TRP A 275 -3.29 6.64 -7.20
CA TRP A 275 -2.25 5.81 -7.78
C TRP A 275 -2.50 5.69 -9.29
N ARG A 276 -1.56 5.09 -10.04
CA ARG A 276 -1.65 5.02 -11.50
C ARG A 276 -1.90 3.57 -11.90
N LEU A 277 -2.81 3.32 -12.81
CA LEU A 277 -3.07 1.94 -13.24
C LEU A 277 -1.82 1.27 -13.83
N SER A 278 -0.98 2.05 -14.51
CA SER A 278 0.34 1.64 -15.00
C SER A 278 1.33 1.18 -13.90
N THR A 279 0.99 1.33 -12.61
CA THR A 279 1.79 0.77 -11.52
C THR A 279 1.48 -0.70 -11.24
N LEU A 280 0.38 -1.24 -11.77
CA LEU A 280 0.11 -2.67 -11.72
C LEU A 280 1.03 -3.45 -12.67
N GLY A 281 1.17 -4.75 -12.39
CA GLY A 281 1.75 -5.69 -13.34
C GLY A 281 0.77 -5.98 -14.47
N THR A 282 1.22 -6.75 -15.45
CA THR A 282 0.39 -7.29 -16.53
C THR A 282 0.29 -8.80 -16.39
N CYS A 283 -0.81 -9.38 -16.86
CA CYS A 283 -0.89 -10.83 -16.98
C CYS A 283 0.09 -11.31 -18.06
N ARG A 284 0.93 -12.30 -17.72
CA ARG A 284 1.88 -12.89 -18.67
C ARG A 284 1.25 -13.94 -19.59
N LEU A 285 0.10 -14.49 -19.23
CA LEU A 285 -0.57 -15.54 -20.02
C LEU A 285 -1.56 -14.95 -21.04
N TRP A 286 -2.12 -13.79 -20.71
CA TRP A 286 -2.89 -12.95 -21.61
C TRP A 286 -2.37 -11.51 -21.56
N PRO A 287 -1.35 -11.18 -22.37
CA PRO A 287 -0.84 -9.82 -22.47
C PRO A 287 -1.95 -8.83 -22.85
N GLY A 288 -2.03 -7.72 -22.12
CA GLY A 288 -3.02 -6.66 -22.37
C GLY A 288 -4.25 -6.70 -21.48
N GLU A 289 -4.56 -7.84 -20.86
CA GLU A 289 -5.61 -8.03 -19.86
C GLU A 289 -5.25 -7.42 -18.49
N GLU A 290 -6.27 -6.97 -17.75
CA GLU A 290 -6.10 -6.50 -16.38
C GLU A 290 -5.86 -7.66 -15.41
N THR A 291 -4.98 -7.45 -14.43
CA THR A 291 -4.75 -8.42 -13.35
C THR A 291 -5.96 -8.56 -12.44
N CYS A 292 -6.24 -9.78 -11.99
CA CYS A 292 -7.35 -10.08 -11.08
C CYS A 292 -7.10 -9.48 -9.69
N PRO A 293 -8.02 -8.69 -9.12
CA PRO A 293 -7.90 -8.19 -7.75
C PRO A 293 -7.99 -9.32 -6.70
N LYS A 294 -7.18 -9.22 -5.64
CA LYS A 294 -7.13 -10.23 -4.56
C LYS A 294 -8.42 -10.34 -3.75
N GLY A 295 -9.26 -9.30 -3.78
CA GLY A 295 -10.54 -9.26 -3.09
C GLY A 295 -11.68 -9.93 -3.85
N THR A 296 -11.44 -10.44 -5.05
CA THR A 296 -12.43 -11.26 -5.79
C THR A 296 -12.52 -12.66 -5.19
N TRP A 297 -13.70 -13.29 -5.33
CA TRP A 297 -13.87 -14.70 -4.97
C TRP A 297 -12.90 -15.59 -5.75
N LEU A 298 -12.73 -15.34 -7.05
CA LEU A 298 -11.86 -16.11 -7.94
C LEU A 298 -10.40 -16.16 -7.44
N SER A 299 -9.81 -15.01 -7.06
CA SER A 299 -8.47 -14.99 -6.46
C SER A 299 -8.44 -15.71 -5.10
N ALA A 300 -9.45 -15.51 -4.25
CA ALA A 300 -9.49 -16.18 -2.95
C ALA A 300 -9.59 -17.71 -3.08
N GLN A 301 -10.42 -18.19 -3.98
CA GLN A 301 -10.60 -19.60 -4.29
C GLN A 301 -9.31 -20.21 -4.84
N LYS A 302 -8.70 -19.58 -5.85
CA LYS A 302 -7.42 -20.02 -6.40
C LYS A 302 -6.32 -20.11 -5.34
N ARG A 303 -6.18 -19.09 -4.49
CA ARG A 303 -5.15 -19.06 -3.43
C ARG A 303 -5.35 -20.16 -2.40
N MET A 304 -6.60 -20.41 -2.00
CA MET A 304 -6.94 -21.51 -1.09
C MET A 304 -6.58 -22.87 -1.71
N LEU A 305 -7.02 -23.13 -2.95
CA LEU A 305 -6.78 -24.40 -3.64
C LEU A 305 -5.29 -24.63 -3.90
N GLU A 306 -4.54 -23.59 -4.27
CA GLU A 306 -3.08 -23.68 -4.41
C GLU A 306 -2.44 -24.20 -3.11
N LYS A 307 -2.78 -23.62 -1.95
CA LYS A 307 -2.21 -24.04 -0.67
C LYS A 307 -2.68 -25.42 -0.24
N LEU A 308 -3.91 -25.80 -0.56
CA LEU A 308 -4.43 -27.14 -0.30
C LEU A 308 -3.70 -28.19 -1.15
N ASN A 309 -3.52 -27.94 -2.44
CA ASN A 309 -2.90 -28.90 -3.37
C ASN A 309 -1.38 -29.02 -3.15
N ASP A 310 -0.75 -27.97 -2.60
CA ASP A 310 0.65 -28.00 -2.16
C ASP A 310 0.84 -28.76 -0.83
N LEU A 311 -0.25 -29.06 -0.11
CA LEU A 311 -0.19 -29.72 1.19
C LEU A 311 0.23 -31.19 1.04
N ALA A 312 1.20 -31.59 1.85
CA ALA A 312 1.73 -32.95 1.87
C ALA A 312 2.02 -33.38 3.31
N LEU A 313 1.88 -34.67 3.58
CA LEU A 313 2.28 -35.27 4.84
C LEU A 313 3.80 -35.45 4.87
N VAL A 314 4.41 -35.10 5.99
CA VAL A 314 5.86 -35.19 6.23
C VAL A 314 6.17 -36.17 7.37
N GLY A 315 7.21 -36.98 7.19
CA GLY A 315 7.54 -38.10 8.07
C GLY A 315 8.37 -39.17 7.36
N GLY A 316 8.35 -40.41 7.87
CA GLY A 316 9.16 -41.54 7.35
C GLY A 316 8.97 -41.81 5.85
N ASN A 317 7.76 -41.59 5.32
CA ASN A 317 7.48 -41.54 3.89
C ASN A 317 6.64 -40.29 3.59
N ALA A 318 7.27 -39.25 3.04
CA ALA A 318 6.54 -38.05 2.64
C ALA A 318 5.64 -38.36 1.43
N ARG A 319 4.37 -37.95 1.50
CA ARG A 319 3.39 -38.19 0.42
C ARG A 319 2.41 -37.03 0.28
N PRO A 320 1.83 -36.79 -0.91
CA PRO A 320 0.68 -35.89 -1.04
C PRO A 320 -0.53 -36.42 -0.25
N LEU A 321 -1.51 -35.55 -0.05
CA LEU A 321 -2.83 -35.95 0.45
C LEU A 321 -3.52 -36.85 -0.57
N ASP A 322 -4.26 -37.84 -0.08
CA ASP A 322 -5.20 -38.58 -0.93
C ASP A 322 -6.49 -37.78 -1.19
N GLU A 323 -7.33 -38.26 -2.09
CA GLU A 323 -8.54 -37.55 -2.52
C GLU A 323 -9.53 -37.31 -1.37
N GLU A 324 -9.70 -38.30 -0.48
CA GLU A 324 -10.62 -38.21 0.65
C GLU A 324 -10.09 -37.26 1.74
N GLU A 325 -8.78 -37.32 2.03
CA GLU A 325 -8.11 -36.39 2.94
C GLU A 325 -8.24 -34.95 2.43
N ARG A 326 -7.99 -34.74 1.13
CA ARG A 326 -8.14 -33.45 0.48
C ARG A 326 -9.59 -32.95 0.55
N ALA A 327 -10.56 -33.80 0.23
CA ALA A 327 -11.98 -33.45 0.27
C ALA A 327 -12.44 -33.09 1.69
N ALA A 328 -12.04 -33.86 2.70
CA ALA A 328 -12.37 -33.60 4.10
C ALA A 328 -11.81 -32.25 4.59
N ILE A 329 -10.58 -31.91 4.20
CA ILE A 329 -9.99 -30.60 4.51
C ILE A 329 -10.71 -29.48 3.76
N LEU A 330 -10.96 -29.65 2.46
CA LEU A 330 -11.60 -28.64 1.60
C LEU A 330 -13.01 -28.27 2.11
N ALA A 331 -13.80 -29.27 2.53
CA ALA A 331 -15.15 -29.08 3.02
C ALA A 331 -15.24 -28.08 4.19
N VAL A 332 -14.23 -28.09 5.07
CA VAL A 332 -14.12 -27.17 6.21
C VAL A 332 -13.40 -25.87 5.82
N LEU A 333 -12.40 -25.96 4.96
CA LEU A 333 -11.53 -24.82 4.61
C LEU A 333 -12.26 -23.75 3.78
N GLN A 334 -13.18 -24.16 2.90
CA GLN A 334 -13.92 -23.26 2.01
C GLN A 334 -14.82 -22.26 2.75
N THR A 335 -15.26 -22.57 3.97
CA THR A 335 -16.14 -21.70 4.77
C THR A 335 -15.40 -20.87 5.81
N ARG A 336 -14.06 -20.95 5.84
CA ARG A 336 -13.22 -20.28 6.85
C ARG A 336 -12.20 -19.35 6.20
N VAL A 337 -11.81 -18.31 6.93
CA VAL A 337 -10.69 -17.44 6.52
C VAL A 337 -9.36 -18.19 6.59
N SER A 338 -9.19 -19.05 7.60
CA SER A 338 -8.02 -19.90 7.82
C SER A 338 -8.39 -21.08 8.72
N MET A 339 -7.48 -22.04 8.83
CA MET A 339 -7.61 -23.20 9.70
C MET A 339 -6.27 -23.52 10.37
N THR A 340 -6.26 -23.59 11.70
CA THR A 340 -5.06 -24.01 12.45
C THR A 340 -4.70 -25.47 12.12
N TRP A 341 -3.45 -25.88 12.33
CA TRP A 341 -3.04 -27.27 12.10
C TRP A 341 -3.81 -28.27 12.98
N ALA A 342 -4.19 -27.88 14.19
CA ALA A 342 -5.13 -28.64 15.01
C ALA A 342 -6.50 -28.78 14.34
N GLY A 343 -7.00 -27.69 13.74
CA GLY A 343 -8.21 -27.70 12.92
C GLY A 343 -8.12 -28.65 11.72
N VAL A 344 -7.00 -28.66 10.99
CA VAL A 344 -6.76 -29.58 9.86
C VAL A 344 -6.87 -31.03 10.33
N ARG A 345 -6.23 -31.37 11.45
CA ARG A 345 -6.29 -32.73 12.03
C ARG A 345 -7.70 -33.09 12.49
N ASN A 346 -8.45 -32.13 13.01
CA ASN A 346 -9.84 -32.36 13.41
C ASN A 346 -10.75 -32.61 12.21
N ALA A 347 -10.53 -31.91 11.07
CA ALA A 347 -11.27 -32.17 9.83
C ALA A 347 -11.04 -33.60 9.31
N LEU A 348 -9.84 -34.16 9.52
CA LEU A 348 -9.50 -35.53 9.14
C LEU A 348 -10.00 -36.60 10.14
N ALA A 349 -10.46 -36.21 11.34
CA ALA A 349 -10.80 -37.16 12.39
C ALA A 349 -11.93 -38.16 12.01
N PRO A 350 -13.03 -37.73 11.36
CA PRO A 350 -14.08 -38.64 10.93
C PRO A 350 -13.58 -39.65 9.88
N LEU A 351 -12.76 -39.19 8.94
CA LEU A 351 -12.19 -40.02 7.88
C LEU A 351 -11.29 -41.13 8.45
N TYR A 352 -10.36 -40.76 9.33
CA TYR A 352 -9.44 -41.72 9.96
C TYR A 352 -10.17 -42.68 10.92
N ALA A 353 -11.27 -42.25 11.54
CA ALA A 353 -12.13 -43.16 12.30
C ALA A 353 -12.83 -44.18 11.38
N ALA A 354 -13.34 -43.76 10.22
CA ALA A 354 -13.95 -44.64 9.24
C ALA A 354 -12.95 -45.65 8.64
N ARG A 355 -11.67 -45.26 8.50
CA ARG A 355 -10.56 -46.14 8.08
C ARG A 355 -10.08 -47.11 9.18
N GLY A 356 -10.67 -47.10 10.37
CA GLY A 356 -10.26 -47.94 11.50
C GLY A 356 -9.00 -47.44 12.25
N GLU A 357 -8.49 -46.26 11.89
CA GLU A 357 -7.27 -45.66 12.44
C GLU A 357 -7.58 -44.50 13.40
N LYS A 358 -8.56 -44.69 14.28
CA LYS A 358 -9.07 -43.63 15.17
C LYS A 358 -7.94 -43.00 15.99
N GLY A 359 -7.69 -41.70 15.76
CA GLY A 359 -6.69 -40.92 16.49
C GLY A 359 -5.32 -40.84 15.80
N ALA A 360 -5.08 -41.58 14.71
CA ALA A 360 -3.83 -41.51 13.96
C ALA A 360 -3.58 -40.13 13.34
N GLN A 361 -4.64 -39.41 12.94
CA GLN A 361 -4.57 -38.07 12.39
C GLN A 361 -3.88 -37.04 13.32
N LYS A 362 -3.91 -37.29 14.64
CA LYS A 362 -3.24 -36.41 15.63
C LYS A 362 -1.72 -36.41 15.48
N LYS A 363 -1.14 -37.49 14.94
CA LYS A 363 0.32 -37.67 14.77
C LYS A 363 0.85 -37.22 13.41
N LEU A 364 -0.03 -36.86 12.47
CA LEU A 364 0.37 -36.39 11.14
C LEU A 364 1.30 -35.17 11.26
N ARG A 365 2.02 -34.80 10.22
CA ARG A 365 2.67 -33.49 10.15
C ARG A 365 2.58 -33.04 8.72
N PHE A 366 2.52 -31.72 8.51
CA PHE A 366 2.34 -31.17 7.19
C PHE A 366 3.57 -30.38 6.75
N ASN A 367 3.93 -30.45 5.47
CA ASN A 367 5.07 -29.70 4.92
C ASN A 367 4.97 -28.19 5.16
N LEU A 368 3.77 -27.60 5.08
CA LEU A 368 3.56 -26.19 5.35
C LEU A 368 3.67 -25.86 6.85
N GLU A 369 3.28 -26.78 7.73
CA GLU A 369 3.46 -26.69 9.20
C GLU A 369 4.95 -26.69 9.55
N ASP A 370 5.70 -27.67 9.05
CA ASP A 370 7.16 -27.77 9.21
C ASP A 370 7.89 -26.59 8.54
N GLY A 371 7.30 -26.03 7.48
CA GLY A 371 7.77 -24.82 6.81
C GLY A 371 7.51 -23.51 7.58
N GLY A 372 6.96 -23.59 8.80
CA GLY A 372 6.78 -22.44 9.69
C GLY A 372 5.52 -21.61 9.42
N LYS A 373 4.56 -22.12 8.63
CA LYS A 373 3.22 -21.54 8.54
C LYS A 373 2.43 -21.88 9.80
N LYS A 374 1.65 -20.93 10.32
CA LYS A 374 0.87 -21.11 11.56
C LYS A 374 -0.49 -21.78 11.32
N GLU A 375 -1.02 -21.61 10.11
CA GLU A 375 -2.35 -22.01 9.71
C GLU A 375 -2.40 -22.22 8.20
N LEU A 376 -3.37 -23.00 7.76
CA LEU A 376 -3.72 -23.19 6.37
C LEU A 376 -4.72 -22.10 5.96
N GLN A 377 -4.44 -21.39 4.87
CA GLN A 377 -5.29 -20.30 4.38
C GLN A 377 -6.58 -20.84 3.75
N GLY A 378 -7.72 -20.26 4.10
CA GLY A 378 -9.03 -20.55 3.53
C GLY A 378 -9.57 -19.44 2.62
N ASN A 379 -10.85 -19.52 2.27
CA ASN A 379 -11.51 -18.55 1.41
C ASN A 379 -12.16 -17.42 2.23
N ALA A 380 -11.41 -16.33 2.42
CA ALA A 380 -11.85 -15.18 3.20
C ALA A 380 -13.07 -14.43 2.60
N VAL A 381 -13.26 -14.49 1.28
CA VAL A 381 -14.40 -13.85 0.61
C VAL A 381 -15.66 -14.68 0.84
N GLU A 382 -15.53 -16.00 0.71
CA GLU A 382 -16.64 -16.93 0.96
C GLU A 382 -17.11 -16.86 2.42
N GLN A 383 -16.18 -16.80 3.38
CA GLN A 383 -16.54 -16.66 4.79
C GLN A 383 -17.28 -15.34 5.08
N LYS A 384 -16.90 -14.24 4.42
CA LYS A 384 -17.59 -12.94 4.54
C LYS A 384 -19.01 -13.02 3.99
N LEU A 385 -19.20 -13.68 2.84
CA LEU A 385 -20.53 -13.90 2.26
C LEU A 385 -21.38 -14.81 3.15
N ALA A 386 -20.82 -15.91 3.66
CA ALA A 386 -21.51 -16.77 4.62
C ALA A 386 -21.93 -16.02 5.90
N ALA A 387 -21.12 -15.07 6.39
CA ALA A 387 -21.48 -14.24 7.54
C ALA A 387 -22.63 -13.24 7.25
N VAL A 388 -22.82 -12.86 5.98
CA VAL A 388 -23.94 -12.00 5.55
C VAL A 388 -25.23 -12.81 5.43
N PHE A 389 -25.16 -13.94 4.74
CA PHE A 389 -26.32 -14.72 4.30
C PHE A 389 -26.69 -15.88 5.22
N GLY A 390 -25.83 -16.25 6.17
CA GLY A 390 -26.07 -17.38 7.08
C GLY A 390 -26.11 -18.73 6.37
N ASP A 391 -26.95 -19.63 6.86
CA ASP A 391 -27.04 -21.00 6.38
C ASP A 391 -27.54 -21.09 4.93
N GLU A 392 -28.36 -20.12 4.49
CA GLU A 392 -28.89 -20.04 3.12
C GLU A 392 -27.80 -19.77 2.06
N TRP A 393 -26.60 -19.35 2.47
CA TRP A 393 -25.51 -19.06 1.53
C TRP A 393 -25.10 -20.27 0.69
N ALA A 394 -25.17 -21.47 1.26
CA ALA A 394 -24.76 -22.69 0.59
C ALA A 394 -25.51 -22.87 -0.75
N ASP A 395 -26.82 -22.63 -0.74
CA ASP A 395 -27.75 -22.90 -1.83
C ASP A 395 -28.37 -21.62 -2.42
N HIS A 396 -27.74 -20.46 -2.18
CA HIS A 396 -28.27 -19.17 -2.62
C HIS A 396 -28.43 -19.13 -4.16
N PRO A 397 -29.61 -18.73 -4.70
CA PRO A 397 -29.89 -18.80 -6.15
C PRO A 397 -28.94 -17.93 -6.99
N HIS A 398 -28.50 -16.79 -6.44
CA HIS A 398 -27.56 -15.88 -7.09
C HIS A 398 -26.12 -15.99 -6.60
N LYS A 399 -25.71 -17.13 -6.02
CA LYS A 399 -24.40 -17.29 -5.37
C LYS A 399 -23.22 -16.84 -6.23
N GLN A 400 -23.15 -17.33 -7.48
CA GLN A 400 -22.06 -16.97 -8.39
C GLN A 400 -22.12 -15.51 -8.83
N ALA A 401 -23.31 -15.02 -9.17
CA ALA A 401 -23.47 -13.62 -9.57
C ALA A 401 -23.11 -12.63 -8.44
N LEU A 402 -23.41 -12.99 -7.18
CA LEU A 402 -22.98 -12.24 -6.00
C LEU A 402 -21.46 -12.23 -5.85
N ARG A 403 -20.80 -13.39 -5.99
CA ARG A 403 -19.34 -13.52 -5.94
C ARG A 403 -18.65 -12.63 -6.99
N ASP A 404 -19.19 -12.60 -8.20
CA ASP A 404 -18.62 -11.87 -9.33
C ASP A 404 -18.84 -10.35 -9.18
N ALA A 405 -20.01 -9.94 -8.69
CA ALA A 405 -20.36 -8.53 -8.53
C ALA A 405 -19.71 -7.86 -7.30
N LEU A 406 -19.48 -8.61 -6.21
CA LEU A 406 -19.10 -8.08 -4.90
C LEU A 406 -17.91 -7.11 -4.96
N HIS A 407 -16.78 -7.60 -5.48
CA HIS A 407 -15.56 -6.80 -5.51
C HIS A 407 -15.72 -5.58 -6.43
N ALA A 408 -16.27 -5.75 -7.63
CA ALA A 408 -16.38 -4.67 -8.61
C ALA A 408 -17.24 -3.51 -8.10
N ARG A 409 -18.38 -3.80 -7.45
CA ARG A 409 -19.29 -2.78 -6.93
C ARG A 409 -18.71 -2.05 -5.71
N LEU A 410 -18.15 -2.78 -4.73
CA LEU A 410 -17.54 -2.15 -3.56
C LEU A 410 -16.28 -1.36 -3.94
N TRP A 411 -15.46 -1.89 -4.85
CA TRP A 411 -14.29 -1.18 -5.37
C TRP A 411 -14.70 0.08 -6.15
N GLY A 412 -15.73 0.02 -6.99
CA GLY A 412 -16.25 1.19 -7.71
C GLY A 412 -16.88 2.25 -6.79
N ALA A 413 -17.37 1.85 -5.62
CA ALA A 413 -17.84 2.77 -4.59
C ALA A 413 -16.69 3.48 -3.86
N ASP A 414 -15.54 2.81 -3.72
CA ASP A 414 -14.38 3.37 -3.01
C ASP A 414 -13.43 4.17 -3.92
N TYR A 415 -13.36 3.78 -5.20
CA TYR A 415 -12.36 4.25 -6.14
C TYR A 415 -12.99 4.75 -7.43
N GLU A 416 -12.37 5.79 -8.01
CA GLU A 416 -12.77 6.33 -9.31
C GLU A 416 -11.60 6.29 -10.30
N ARG A 417 -11.86 5.75 -11.50
CA ARG A 417 -10.93 5.76 -12.62
C ARG A 417 -11.09 7.07 -13.38
N ILE A 418 -10.07 7.92 -13.32
CA ILE A 418 -10.04 9.17 -14.07
C ILE A 418 -9.16 8.99 -15.31
N PRO A 419 -9.72 9.11 -16.53
CA PRO A 419 -8.96 9.13 -17.76
C PRO A 419 -7.94 10.27 -17.74
N ARG A 420 -6.78 10.05 -18.35
CA ARG A 420 -5.86 11.15 -18.67
C ARG A 420 -5.80 11.25 -20.18
N GLU A 421 -6.54 12.18 -20.74
CA GLU A 421 -6.32 12.60 -22.12
C GLU A 421 -4.94 13.24 -22.23
N ARG A 422 -3.97 12.44 -22.64
CA ARG A 422 -2.73 12.90 -23.25
C ARG A 422 -2.35 11.89 -24.32
N GLN A 423 -2.19 12.38 -25.53
CA GLN A 423 -1.50 11.67 -26.60
C GLN A 423 0.00 11.66 -26.27
N THR A 424 0.71 10.56 -26.58
CA THR A 424 2.17 10.64 -26.70
C THR A 424 2.51 11.58 -27.87
N PRO A 425 3.75 12.09 -27.98
CA PRO A 425 4.20 12.75 -29.22
C PRO A 425 4.08 11.87 -30.48
N HIS A 426 3.76 10.57 -30.34
CA HIS A 426 3.69 9.56 -31.40
C HIS A 426 2.26 8.99 -31.59
N GLY A 427 1.24 9.58 -30.95
CA GLY A 427 -0.16 9.20 -31.16
C GLY A 427 -0.68 8.00 -30.36
N ASP A 428 0.17 7.29 -29.61
CA ASP A 428 -0.29 6.13 -28.83
C ASP A 428 -1.25 6.53 -27.69
N PRO A 429 -2.38 5.82 -27.51
CA PRO A 429 -3.27 6.04 -26.38
C PRO A 429 -2.55 5.67 -25.10
N ILE A 430 -2.17 6.70 -24.33
CA ILE A 430 -1.56 6.49 -23.04
C ILE A 430 -2.64 5.95 -22.08
N ARG A 431 -2.57 4.67 -21.71
CA ARG A 431 -3.31 4.05 -20.59
C ARG A 431 -2.91 4.62 -19.21
N GLN A 432 -2.66 5.93 -19.08
CA GLN A 432 -2.33 6.61 -17.83
C GLN A 432 -3.60 6.98 -17.07
N GLN A 433 -4.45 5.99 -16.81
CA GLN A 433 -5.57 6.15 -15.90
C GLN A 433 -5.05 6.37 -14.48
N ARG A 434 -5.63 7.36 -13.79
CA ARG A 434 -5.43 7.53 -12.35
C ARG A 434 -6.58 6.85 -11.64
N VAL A 435 -6.26 6.10 -10.61
CA VAL A 435 -7.26 5.59 -9.68
C VAL A 435 -7.23 6.49 -8.46
N VAL A 436 -8.32 7.21 -8.24
CA VAL A 436 -8.50 8.16 -7.15
C VAL A 436 -9.26 7.48 -6.02
N ILE A 437 -8.77 7.63 -4.79
CA ILE A 437 -9.52 7.25 -3.60
C ILE A 437 -10.54 8.36 -3.36
N LEU A 438 -11.82 8.01 -3.40
CA LEU A 438 -12.91 8.96 -3.20
C LEU A 438 -12.93 9.44 -1.73
N PRO A 439 -13.38 10.69 -1.45
CA PRO A 439 -13.54 11.17 -0.08
C PRO A 439 -14.50 10.31 0.74
N ALA A 440 -14.30 10.22 2.07
CA ALA A 440 -15.11 9.36 2.96
C ALA A 440 -16.63 9.51 2.75
N ARG A 441 -17.15 10.74 2.82
CA ARG A 441 -18.58 11.03 2.61
C ARG A 441 -19.11 10.55 1.24
N GLU A 442 -18.29 10.66 0.20
CA GLU A 442 -18.65 10.19 -1.14
C GLU A 442 -18.68 8.66 -1.20
N ARG A 443 -17.70 7.99 -0.56
CA ARG A 443 -17.67 6.53 -0.49
C ARG A 443 -18.84 5.97 0.32
N GLU A 444 -19.18 6.58 1.45
CA GLU A 444 -20.35 6.18 2.24
C GLU A 444 -21.63 6.21 1.39
N ARG A 445 -21.83 7.30 0.64
CA ARG A 445 -22.96 7.42 -0.30
C ARG A 445 -22.90 6.36 -1.39
N ARG A 446 -21.78 6.23 -2.10
CA ARG A 446 -21.63 5.25 -3.19
C ARG A 446 -21.69 3.80 -2.71
N ARG A 447 -21.25 3.50 -1.48
CA ARG A 447 -21.37 2.17 -0.87
C ARG A 447 -22.83 1.87 -0.52
N ALA A 448 -23.61 2.86 -0.07
CA ALA A 448 -25.05 2.70 0.10
C ALA A 448 -25.74 2.44 -1.26
N GLU A 449 -25.43 3.23 -2.30
CA GLU A 449 -25.93 3.00 -3.66
C GLU A 449 -25.54 1.61 -4.19
N ALA A 450 -24.30 1.17 -3.91
CA ALA A 450 -23.84 -0.18 -4.26
C ALA A 450 -24.61 -1.25 -3.48
N ALA A 451 -24.85 -1.08 -2.19
CA ALA A 451 -25.65 -2.00 -1.37
C ALA A 451 -27.09 -2.11 -1.90
N ASP A 452 -27.73 -0.99 -2.22
CA ASP A 452 -29.08 -0.95 -2.79
C ASP A 452 -29.14 -1.65 -4.15
N SER A 453 -28.06 -1.58 -4.93
CA SER A 453 -27.97 -2.33 -6.19
C SER A 453 -27.99 -3.85 -5.99
N PHE A 454 -27.49 -4.38 -4.86
CA PHE A 454 -27.59 -5.81 -4.57
C PHE A 454 -29.02 -6.22 -4.22
N VAL A 455 -29.76 -5.37 -3.49
CA VAL A 455 -31.19 -5.60 -3.19
C VAL A 455 -31.98 -5.68 -4.49
N ARG A 456 -31.78 -4.71 -5.38
CA ARG A 456 -32.50 -4.64 -6.66
C ARG A 456 -32.17 -5.81 -7.59
N ASP A 457 -30.89 -6.16 -7.72
CA ASP A 457 -30.45 -7.11 -8.75
C ASP A 457 -30.51 -8.58 -8.28
N PHE A 458 -30.45 -8.84 -6.97
CA PHE A 458 -30.38 -10.19 -6.40
C PHE A 458 -31.46 -10.48 -5.35
N GLY A 459 -32.35 -9.53 -5.06
CA GLY A 459 -33.47 -9.72 -4.13
C GLY A 459 -33.07 -9.93 -2.67
N ILE A 460 -31.85 -9.53 -2.27
CA ILE A 460 -31.36 -9.69 -0.90
C ILE A 460 -32.05 -8.71 0.05
N THR A 461 -32.05 -8.99 1.36
CA THR A 461 -32.68 -8.10 2.35
C THR A 461 -31.86 -6.83 2.56
N HIS A 462 -32.52 -5.74 3.00
CA HIS A 462 -31.82 -4.50 3.36
C HIS A 462 -30.81 -4.70 4.50
N GLU A 463 -31.05 -5.65 5.41
CA GLU A 463 -30.08 -5.99 6.47
C GLU A 463 -28.83 -6.66 5.89
N GLN A 464 -28.99 -7.61 4.95
CA GLN A 464 -27.87 -8.24 4.24
C GLN A 464 -27.09 -7.20 3.43
N ALA A 465 -27.79 -6.30 2.74
CA ALA A 465 -27.17 -5.20 1.99
C ALA A 465 -26.38 -4.25 2.90
N ALA A 466 -26.89 -3.94 4.09
CA ALA A 466 -26.17 -3.16 5.11
C ALA A 466 -24.90 -3.86 5.57
N LYS A 467 -24.91 -5.20 5.74
CA LYS A 467 -23.69 -5.98 6.04
C LYS A 467 -22.70 -5.95 4.88
N ILE A 468 -23.16 -6.08 3.63
CA ILE A 468 -22.31 -5.98 2.42
C ILE A 468 -21.63 -4.61 2.34
N ARG A 469 -22.37 -3.54 2.65
CA ARG A 469 -21.87 -2.16 2.64
C ARG A 469 -20.62 -1.99 3.51
N GLU A 470 -20.56 -2.67 4.64
CA GLU A 470 -19.46 -2.58 5.62
C GLU A 470 -18.31 -3.56 5.33
N LEU A 471 -18.42 -4.41 4.30
CA LEU A 471 -17.35 -5.34 3.98
C LEU A 471 -16.08 -4.61 3.51
N THR A 472 -14.95 -5.01 4.09
CA THR A 472 -13.61 -4.74 3.55
C THR A 472 -13.14 -5.97 2.81
N LEU A 473 -12.51 -5.82 1.65
CA LEU A 473 -12.00 -6.95 0.86
C LEU A 473 -10.47 -6.91 0.78
N PRO A 474 -9.79 -8.06 0.68
CA PRO A 474 -8.34 -8.12 0.54
C PRO A 474 -7.82 -7.19 -0.56
N SER A 475 -6.84 -6.35 -0.21
CA SER A 475 -6.19 -5.46 -1.16
C SER A 475 -5.10 -6.18 -1.98
N GLY A 476 -4.77 -5.63 -3.14
CA GLY A 476 -3.73 -6.17 -4.02
C GLY A 476 -4.29 -6.89 -5.26
N TRP A 477 -3.37 -7.41 -6.07
CA TRP A 477 -3.69 -8.06 -7.35
C TRP A 477 -2.86 -9.32 -7.50
N GLU A 478 -3.45 -10.31 -8.17
CA GLU A 478 -2.75 -11.49 -8.69
C GLU A 478 -1.90 -11.10 -9.90
N PRO A 479 -0.82 -11.84 -10.21
CA PRO A 479 -0.05 -11.61 -11.44
C PRO A 479 -0.78 -12.15 -12.70
N PHE A 480 -2.01 -12.66 -12.55
CA PHE A 480 -2.82 -13.27 -13.59
C PHE A 480 -4.13 -12.50 -13.78
N SER A 481 -4.70 -12.53 -14.98
CA SER A 481 -6.02 -11.96 -15.26
C SER A 481 -7.15 -12.85 -14.72
N PRO A 482 -8.39 -12.34 -14.56
CA PRO A 482 -9.55 -13.17 -14.21
C PRO A 482 -9.69 -14.38 -15.16
N ARG A 483 -9.62 -14.13 -16.47
CA ARG A 483 -9.65 -15.18 -17.50
C ARG A 483 -8.57 -16.24 -17.31
N ALA A 484 -7.35 -15.86 -16.94
CA ALA A 484 -6.28 -16.81 -16.61
C ALA A 484 -6.63 -17.66 -15.40
N LEU A 485 -7.16 -17.04 -14.34
CA LEU A 485 -7.55 -17.78 -13.13
C LEU A 485 -8.74 -18.71 -13.37
N GLU A 486 -9.72 -18.30 -14.17
CA GLU A 486 -10.85 -19.14 -14.61
C GLU A 486 -10.36 -20.39 -15.34
N ALA A 487 -9.36 -20.27 -16.21
CA ALA A 487 -8.77 -21.41 -16.90
C ALA A 487 -8.04 -22.38 -15.95
N PHE A 488 -7.40 -21.87 -14.90
CA PHE A 488 -6.72 -22.71 -13.91
C PHE A 488 -7.67 -23.41 -12.95
N LEU A 489 -8.82 -22.79 -12.66
CA LEU A 489 -9.65 -23.17 -11.53
C LEU A 489 -10.15 -24.64 -11.58
N PRO A 490 -10.69 -25.15 -12.70
CA PRO A 490 -11.16 -26.55 -12.78
C PRO A 490 -10.07 -27.56 -12.44
N HIS A 491 -8.83 -27.34 -12.89
CA HIS A 491 -7.71 -28.23 -12.63
C HIS A 491 -7.25 -28.16 -11.16
N LEU A 492 -7.28 -26.96 -10.57
CA LEU A 492 -7.01 -26.78 -9.15
C LEU A 492 -8.07 -27.48 -8.28
N GLU A 493 -9.33 -27.46 -8.69
CA GLU A 493 -10.43 -28.15 -8.00
C GLU A 493 -10.28 -29.68 -8.04
N GLN A 494 -9.67 -30.22 -9.11
CA GLN A 494 -9.29 -31.63 -9.23
C GLN A 494 -8.06 -32.01 -8.41
N GLY A 495 -7.37 -31.05 -7.79
CA GLY A 495 -6.22 -31.31 -6.93
C GLY A 495 -4.86 -31.15 -7.61
N VAL A 496 -4.83 -30.68 -8.86
CA VAL A 496 -3.58 -30.43 -9.58
C VAL A 496 -2.80 -29.30 -8.90
N LYS A 497 -1.48 -29.47 -8.74
CA LYS A 497 -0.62 -28.44 -8.17
C LYS A 497 -0.48 -27.25 -9.13
N PHE A 498 -0.58 -26.04 -8.59
CA PHE A 498 -0.49 -24.83 -9.40
C PHE A 498 0.85 -24.70 -10.16
N GLY A 499 1.95 -25.12 -9.55
CA GLY A 499 3.27 -25.14 -10.20
C GLY A 499 3.35 -26.10 -11.40
N ALA A 500 2.62 -27.22 -11.35
CA ALA A 500 2.51 -28.17 -12.46
C ALA A 500 1.76 -27.53 -13.64
N LEU A 501 0.64 -26.85 -13.37
CA LEU A 501 -0.10 -26.11 -14.39
C LEU A 501 0.74 -25.04 -15.06
N LEU A 502 1.57 -24.32 -14.29
CA LEU A 502 2.40 -23.22 -14.81
C LEU A 502 3.63 -23.68 -15.60
N SER A 503 4.27 -24.78 -15.20
CA SER A 503 5.60 -25.16 -15.73
C SER A 503 5.84 -26.66 -15.91
N GLY A 504 4.91 -27.50 -15.49
CA GLY A 504 5.03 -28.96 -15.61
C GLY A 504 4.95 -29.39 -17.08
N PRO A 505 5.87 -30.26 -17.57
CA PRO A 505 5.88 -30.73 -18.96
C PRO A 505 4.59 -31.45 -19.36
N GLU A 506 3.92 -32.11 -18.41
CA GLU A 506 2.65 -32.82 -18.61
C GLU A 506 1.48 -31.88 -18.97
N TRP A 507 1.60 -30.59 -18.67
CA TRP A 507 0.59 -29.57 -18.96
C TRP A 507 0.93 -28.68 -20.16
N ASP A 508 1.97 -29.02 -20.93
CA ASP A 508 2.47 -28.16 -22.00
C ASP A 508 1.50 -28.02 -23.18
N ALA A 509 0.88 -29.13 -23.58
CA ALA A 509 -0.16 -29.14 -24.62
C ALA A 509 -1.36 -28.28 -24.21
N TRP A 510 -1.88 -28.50 -22.99
CA TRP A 510 -2.98 -27.72 -22.44
C TRP A 510 -2.65 -26.23 -22.34
N ARG A 511 -1.44 -25.87 -21.88
CA ARG A 511 -1.00 -24.47 -21.80
C ARG A 511 -0.94 -23.82 -23.18
N THR A 512 -0.38 -24.52 -24.17
CA THR A 512 -0.23 -24.00 -25.53
C THR A 512 -1.60 -23.76 -26.18
N GLU A 513 -2.56 -24.66 -25.95
CA GLU A 513 -3.93 -24.51 -26.43
C GLU A 513 -4.69 -23.40 -25.70
N THR A 514 -4.59 -23.37 -24.37
CA THR A 514 -5.35 -22.44 -23.51
C THR A 514 -4.81 -21.02 -23.60
N PHE A 515 -3.50 -20.87 -23.69
CA PHE A 515 -2.79 -19.59 -23.75
C PHE A 515 -2.00 -19.53 -25.06
N PRO A 516 -2.64 -19.18 -26.19
CA PRO A 516 -1.99 -19.21 -27.51
C PRO A 516 -0.95 -18.09 -27.69
N GLU A 517 -1.13 -16.96 -27.01
CA GLU A 517 -0.28 -15.77 -27.12
C GLU A 517 0.24 -15.27 -25.76
N PRO A 518 0.97 -16.09 -24.98
CA PRO A 518 1.54 -15.65 -23.73
C PRO A 518 2.68 -14.65 -24.00
N GLU A 519 3.05 -13.83 -23.02
CA GLU A 519 4.25 -12.98 -23.06
C GLU A 519 5.48 -13.90 -23.19
N LYS A 520 5.97 -14.05 -24.42
CA LYS A 520 7.16 -14.82 -24.72
C LYS A 520 8.41 -14.05 -24.27
N PRO A 521 9.46 -14.75 -23.80
CA PRO A 521 10.80 -14.17 -23.84
C PRO A 521 11.08 -13.63 -25.24
N THR A 522 11.82 -12.54 -25.36
CA THR A 522 12.30 -12.07 -26.67
C THR A 522 13.13 -13.17 -27.31
N ASP A 523 12.57 -13.86 -28.31
CA ASP A 523 13.21 -14.94 -29.08
C ASP A 523 14.28 -14.43 -30.07
N ASP A 524 14.49 -13.11 -30.13
CA ASP A 524 15.53 -12.50 -30.95
C ASP A 524 16.93 -12.78 -30.37
N CYS A 525 17.49 -13.91 -30.79
CA CYS A 525 18.90 -14.25 -30.63
C CYS A 525 19.77 -13.25 -31.42
N SER A 526 20.06 -12.11 -30.81
CA SER A 526 20.85 -11.04 -31.43
C SER A 526 22.36 -11.26 -31.31
N GLY A 527 23.10 -10.69 -32.26
CA GLY A 527 24.57 -10.57 -32.26
C GLY A 527 25.15 -10.02 -30.96
N ARG A 528 24.41 -9.08 -30.37
CA ARG A 528 24.83 -8.20 -29.28
C ARG A 528 23.59 -7.84 -28.46
N LEU A 529 23.78 -7.54 -27.17
CA LEU A 529 22.69 -7.09 -26.34
C LEU A 529 22.12 -5.74 -26.85
N PRO A 530 20.78 -5.60 -26.91
CA PRO A 530 20.11 -4.51 -27.63
C PRO A 530 20.38 -3.14 -27.01
N SER A 531 20.54 -2.13 -27.86
CA SER A 531 20.73 -0.74 -27.41
C SER A 531 19.46 -0.21 -26.73
N PRO A 532 19.56 0.63 -25.68
CA PRO A 532 18.42 1.39 -25.14
C PRO A 532 17.76 2.35 -26.14
N ALA A 533 18.33 2.54 -27.33
CA ALA A 533 17.69 3.24 -28.43
C ALA A 533 16.66 2.37 -29.17
N HIS A 534 16.75 1.04 -29.06
CA HIS A 534 15.83 0.11 -29.71
C HIS A 534 14.43 0.20 -29.08
N PRO A 535 13.35 0.27 -29.87
CA PRO A 535 11.99 0.42 -29.35
C PRO A 535 11.61 -0.64 -28.30
N ASP A 536 11.91 -1.91 -28.56
CA ASP A 536 11.56 -3.01 -27.63
C ASP A 536 12.36 -2.95 -26.33
N GLU A 537 13.63 -2.54 -26.40
CA GLU A 537 14.46 -2.37 -25.22
C GLU A 537 14.00 -1.14 -24.42
N GLN A 538 13.56 -0.06 -25.07
CA GLN A 538 12.91 1.06 -24.40
C GLN A 538 11.63 0.63 -23.70
N ALA A 539 10.80 -0.17 -24.36
CA ALA A 539 9.58 -0.72 -23.77
C ALA A 539 9.91 -1.57 -22.54
N ARG A 540 10.90 -2.47 -22.62
CA ARG A 540 11.37 -3.30 -21.50
C ARG A 540 11.93 -2.48 -20.35
N LEU A 541 12.83 -1.53 -20.63
CA LEU A 541 13.43 -0.67 -19.61
C LEU A 541 12.38 0.25 -18.96
N SER A 542 11.34 0.67 -19.68
CA SER A 542 10.25 1.48 -19.13
C SER A 542 9.44 0.75 -18.05
N LYS A 543 9.37 -0.59 -18.12
CA LYS A 543 8.74 -1.45 -17.10
C LYS A 543 9.57 -1.47 -15.80
N LEU A 544 10.89 -1.22 -15.87
CA LEU A 544 11.79 -1.22 -14.70
C LEU A 544 11.73 0.12 -13.94
N ARG A 545 11.26 0.06 -12.69
CA ARG A 545 11.08 1.27 -11.85
C ARG A 545 12.31 1.63 -11.02
N ASN A 546 13.22 0.69 -10.82
CA ASN A 546 14.41 0.91 -10.02
C ASN A 546 15.55 1.44 -10.91
N PRO A 547 15.92 2.73 -10.79
CA PRO A 547 16.95 3.32 -11.64
C PRO A 547 18.33 2.70 -11.43
N THR A 548 18.60 2.14 -10.25
CA THR A 548 19.86 1.42 -9.98
C THR A 548 19.93 0.16 -10.83
N VAL A 549 18.85 -0.62 -10.89
CA VAL A 549 18.77 -1.83 -11.73
C VAL A 549 18.92 -1.47 -13.21
N VAL A 550 18.23 -0.41 -13.67
CA VAL A 550 18.36 0.08 -15.06
C VAL A 550 19.80 0.50 -15.37
N ARG A 551 20.50 1.15 -14.44
CA ARG A 551 21.91 1.51 -14.63
C ARG A 551 22.80 0.27 -14.71
N VAL A 552 22.65 -0.68 -13.78
CA VAL A 552 23.44 -1.93 -13.75
C VAL A 552 23.24 -2.72 -15.04
N GLN A 553 21.99 -2.90 -15.50
CA GLN A 553 21.72 -3.59 -16.77
C GLN A 553 22.35 -2.87 -17.97
N ASN A 554 22.33 -1.53 -17.97
CA ASN A 554 22.96 -0.74 -19.04
C ASN A 554 24.49 -0.86 -19.05
N GLU A 555 25.14 -0.88 -17.89
CA GLU A 555 26.59 -1.09 -17.80
C GLU A 555 26.97 -2.53 -18.14
N LEU A 556 26.18 -3.52 -17.71
CA LEU A 556 26.34 -4.93 -18.09
C LEU A 556 26.27 -5.11 -19.60
N ARG A 557 25.28 -4.48 -20.25
CA ARG A 557 25.15 -4.45 -21.71
C ARG A 557 26.43 -3.93 -22.38
N LYS A 558 26.98 -2.82 -21.90
CA LYS A 558 28.21 -2.22 -22.46
C LYS A 558 29.40 -3.16 -22.29
N VAL A 559 29.56 -3.75 -21.09
CA VAL A 559 30.65 -4.71 -20.82
C VAL A 559 30.55 -5.89 -21.76
N VAL A 560 29.40 -6.57 -21.80
CA VAL A 560 29.19 -7.74 -22.67
C VAL A 560 29.41 -7.40 -24.14
N ASN A 561 28.86 -6.29 -24.64
CA ASN A 561 29.03 -5.91 -26.05
C ASN A 561 30.48 -5.54 -26.40
N ASN A 562 31.22 -4.94 -25.47
CA ASN A 562 32.65 -4.65 -25.66
C ASN A 562 33.49 -5.92 -25.62
N LEU A 563 33.16 -6.88 -24.75
CA LEU A 563 33.81 -8.20 -24.74
C LEU A 563 33.55 -8.93 -26.06
N ILE A 564 32.30 -8.94 -26.55
CA ILE A 564 31.96 -9.51 -27.86
C ILE A 564 32.78 -8.86 -28.99
N ALA A 565 32.98 -7.55 -28.93
CA ALA A 565 33.77 -6.84 -29.93
C ALA A 565 35.28 -7.15 -29.85
N ALA A 566 35.82 -7.42 -28.67
CA ALA A 566 37.24 -7.66 -28.44
C ALA A 566 37.66 -9.14 -28.57
N TYR A 567 36.83 -10.06 -28.08
CA TYR A 567 37.14 -11.49 -27.97
C TYR A 567 36.23 -12.40 -28.83
N GLY A 568 35.21 -11.84 -29.49
CA GLY A 568 34.22 -12.62 -30.24
C GLY A 568 33.04 -13.09 -29.39
N ARG A 569 32.07 -13.80 -29.97
CA ARG A 569 30.85 -14.20 -29.24
C ARG A 569 31.16 -15.34 -28.25
N PRO A 570 30.63 -15.30 -27.01
CA PRO A 570 30.82 -16.38 -26.06
C PRO A 570 29.94 -17.58 -26.39
N ASP A 571 30.45 -18.79 -26.13
CA ASP A 571 29.66 -20.02 -26.13
C ASP A 571 28.89 -20.18 -24.83
N THR A 572 29.37 -19.59 -23.73
CA THR A 572 28.73 -19.66 -22.42
C THR A 572 28.93 -18.38 -21.64
N ILE A 573 27.86 -17.89 -21.01
CA ILE A 573 27.93 -16.77 -20.06
C ILE A 573 27.58 -17.30 -18.67
N ARG A 574 28.48 -17.11 -17.72
CA ARG A 574 28.29 -17.41 -16.29
C ARG A 574 28.11 -16.10 -15.54
N ILE A 575 26.92 -15.89 -14.98
CA ILE A 575 26.58 -14.67 -14.25
C ILE A 575 26.42 -14.98 -12.77
N GLU A 576 27.20 -14.31 -11.94
CA GLU A 576 26.96 -14.24 -10.50
C GLU A 576 25.96 -13.11 -10.23
N VAL A 577 24.82 -13.47 -9.63
CA VAL A 577 23.82 -12.52 -9.16
C VAL A 577 23.82 -12.51 -7.64
N THR A 578 23.75 -11.32 -7.04
CA THR A 578 23.69 -11.20 -5.57
C THR A 578 22.37 -11.72 -5.00
N ARG A 579 22.27 -13.05 -4.76
CA ARG A 579 22.01 -13.69 -3.46
C ARG A 579 21.53 -15.15 -3.56
N GLU A 580 21.94 -15.90 -2.53
CA GLU A 580 21.31 -17.08 -1.90
C GLU A 580 21.65 -18.51 -2.36
N VAL A 581 22.14 -18.73 -3.57
CA VAL A 581 22.38 -20.11 -4.05
C VAL A 581 23.51 -20.83 -3.28
N ALA A 582 24.49 -20.09 -2.75
CA ALA A 582 25.65 -20.64 -2.04
C ALA A 582 25.47 -20.80 -0.50
N ARG A 583 24.26 -20.63 0.04
CA ARG A 583 24.06 -20.76 1.50
C ARG A 583 24.00 -22.23 1.92
N SER A 584 24.87 -22.60 2.87
CA SER A 584 24.78 -23.92 3.52
C SER A 584 23.41 -24.12 4.17
N ALA A 585 23.01 -25.37 4.42
CA ALA A 585 21.72 -25.68 5.08
C ALA A 585 21.55 -24.90 6.40
N LYS A 586 22.64 -24.76 7.18
CA LYS A 586 22.68 -23.96 8.41
C LYS A 586 22.41 -22.47 8.15
N GLN A 587 23.04 -21.87 7.14
CA GLN A 587 22.84 -20.46 6.79
C GLN A 587 21.43 -20.18 6.23
N ARG A 588 20.81 -21.16 5.55
CA ARG A 588 19.41 -21.10 5.12
C ARG A 588 18.46 -21.15 6.33
N ALA A 589 18.69 -22.08 7.26
CA ALA A 589 17.94 -22.16 8.51
C ALA A 589 18.06 -20.88 9.35
N GLU A 590 19.27 -20.36 9.57
CA GLU A 590 19.50 -19.10 10.32
C GLU A 590 18.85 -17.89 9.64
N ALA A 591 18.84 -17.83 8.30
CA ALA A 591 18.12 -16.80 7.57
C ALA A 591 16.61 -16.93 7.76
N GLN A 592 16.08 -18.16 7.72
CA GLN A 592 14.67 -18.46 7.95
C GLN A 592 14.23 -18.13 9.37
N THR A 593 14.99 -18.54 10.40
CA THR A 593 14.75 -18.17 11.80
C THR A 593 14.76 -16.65 11.97
N ARG A 594 15.70 -15.94 11.36
CA ARG A 594 15.74 -14.46 11.40
C ARG A 594 14.53 -13.83 10.72
N MET A 595 14.08 -14.38 9.60
CA MET A 595 12.85 -13.94 8.92
C MET A 595 11.61 -14.19 9.79
N GLU A 596 11.54 -15.35 10.45
CA GLU A 596 10.46 -15.70 11.37
C GLU A 596 10.46 -14.83 12.62
N ASP A 597 11.62 -14.56 13.22
CA ASP A 597 11.74 -13.68 14.38
C ASP A 597 11.36 -12.24 14.02
N ASN A 598 11.75 -11.78 12.83
CA ASN A 598 11.29 -10.49 12.32
C ASN A 598 9.79 -10.48 12.02
N ARG A 599 9.20 -11.61 11.56
CA ARG A 599 7.75 -11.77 11.45
C ARG A 599 7.09 -11.71 12.82
N LYS A 600 7.57 -12.48 13.80
CA LYS A 600 7.05 -12.48 15.19
C LYS A 600 7.14 -11.09 15.83
N LYS A 601 8.25 -10.38 15.66
CA LYS A 601 8.40 -8.99 16.14
C LYS A 601 7.39 -8.04 15.47
N ARG A 602 7.14 -8.19 14.16
CA ARG A 602 6.09 -7.43 13.45
C ARG A 602 4.69 -7.77 13.97
N ASP A 603 4.37 -9.05 14.15
CA ASP A 603 3.08 -9.50 14.70
C ASP A 603 2.86 -8.99 16.14
N GLN A 604 3.90 -9.03 16.98
CA GLN A 604 3.85 -8.50 18.34
C GLN A 604 3.74 -6.98 18.39
N ALA A 605 4.27 -6.26 17.40
CA ALA A 605 4.11 -4.82 17.28
C ALA A 605 2.74 -4.40 16.69
N ARG A 606 2.01 -5.35 16.09
CA ARG A 606 0.64 -5.16 15.59
C ARG A 606 -0.41 -5.33 16.69
N LYS A 607 -0.16 -6.22 17.65
CA LYS A 607 -0.96 -6.41 18.87
C LYS A 607 -0.64 -5.34 19.91
#